data_AF-A0A511T5R2-F1
#
_entry.id   AF-A0A511T5R2-F1
#
_cell.length_a   1.000
_cell.length_b   1.000
_cell.length_c   1.000
_cell.angle_alpha   90.00
_cell.angle_beta   90.00
_cell.angle_gamma   90.00
#
_symmetry.space_group_name_H-M   'P 1'
#
loop_
_entity.id
_entity.type
_entity.pdbx_description
1 polymer ?
#
loop_
_entity_poly.entity_id
_entity_poly.type
_entity_poly.pdbx_seq_one_letter_code
_entity_poly.pdbx_strand_id
1 'polypeptide(L)'
;MGTFQQFLTEKQIASDALLRLSRQLEAQGSDGRALARKRTSKRRDKETQGKSYTELSLAKPKSGRGVSSQQLQAALEDKPLPRKVRGKLVRAINAVLSKKGGAAVDSKALFGDAAIRAGVPAKKSAS
;
A
#
# COMPACT_ATOMS: atom_id res chain seq x y z
N MET A 1 17.99 17.05 3.66
CA MET A 1 16.75 16.38 4.12
C MET A 1 15.92 16.07 2.90
N GLY A 2 15.27 14.91 2.84
CA GLY A 2 14.48 14.54 1.67
C GLY A 2 13.17 15.34 1.55
N THR A 3 12.61 15.43 0.35
CA THR A 3 11.33 16.10 0.04
C THR A 3 10.21 15.56 0.91
N PHE A 4 10.16 14.24 1.12
CA PHE A 4 9.16 13.62 1.96
C PHE A 4 9.31 14.02 3.44
N GLN A 5 10.56 14.09 3.93
CA GLN A 5 10.84 14.50 5.30
C GLN A 5 10.48 15.97 5.55
N GLN A 6 10.82 16.86 4.61
CA GLN A 6 10.45 18.27 4.67
C GLN A 6 8.93 18.44 4.79
N PHE A 7 8.17 17.74 3.96
CA PHE A 7 6.70 17.77 4.00
C PHE A 7 6.15 17.36 5.37
N LEU A 8 6.68 16.29 5.97
CA LEU A 8 6.22 15.83 7.30
C LEU A 8 6.52 16.86 8.39
N THR A 9 7.68 17.51 8.34
CA THR A 9 8.05 18.58 9.28
C THR A 9 7.12 19.79 9.13
N GLU A 10 6.90 20.27 7.89
CA GLU A 10 6.03 21.40 7.59
C GLU A 10 4.59 21.16 8.04
N LYS A 11 4.07 19.95 7.83
CA LYS A 11 2.70 19.58 8.23
C LYS A 11 2.60 19.05 9.66
N GLN A 12 3.71 19.06 10.41
CA GLN A 12 3.82 18.55 11.77
C GLN A 12 3.16 17.16 11.90
N ILE A 13 3.63 16.22 11.08
CA ILE A 13 3.16 14.84 11.05
C ILE A 13 4.25 13.95 11.63
N ALA A 14 3.96 13.30 12.76
CA ALA A 14 4.86 12.33 13.35
C ALA A 14 4.95 11.05 12.49
N SER A 15 6.18 10.62 12.21
CA SER A 15 6.48 9.41 11.42
C SER A 15 5.88 8.14 12.03
N ASP A 16 5.93 7.99 13.35
CA ASP A 16 5.36 6.83 14.06
C ASP A 16 3.83 6.77 13.99
N ALA A 17 3.17 7.94 13.99
CA ALA A 17 1.74 8.02 13.80
C ALA A 17 1.36 7.60 12.38
N LEU A 18 2.15 8.01 11.38
CA LEU A 18 1.95 7.62 9.99
C LEU A 18 2.10 6.11 9.79
N LEU A 19 3.09 5.50 10.43
CA LEU A 19 3.33 4.06 10.37
C LEU A 19 2.16 3.26 10.98
N ARG A 20 1.67 3.67 12.16
CA ARG A 20 0.48 3.07 12.79
C ARG A 20 -0.76 3.22 11.92
N LEU A 21 -1.00 4.42 11.41
CA LEU A 21 -2.15 4.71 10.56
C LEU A 21 -2.12 3.90 9.26
N SER A 22 -0.94 3.78 8.63
CA SER A 22 -0.77 2.94 7.45
C SER A 22 -1.15 1.49 7.71
N ARG A 23 -0.75 0.93 8.87
CA ARG A 23 -1.14 -0.44 9.25
C ARG A 23 -2.64 -0.59 9.44
N GLN A 24 -3.29 0.41 10.04
CA GLN A 24 -4.73 0.40 10.25
C GLN A 24 -5.51 0.48 8.94
N LEU A 25 -5.14 1.41 8.05
CA LEU A 25 -5.82 1.60 6.75
C LEU A 25 -5.63 0.41 5.80
N GLU A 26 -4.47 -0.24 5.87
CA GLU A 26 -4.13 -1.42 5.09
C GLU A 26 -4.45 -2.72 5.83
N ALA A 27 -5.23 -2.71 6.90
CA ALA A 27 -5.62 -3.94 7.56
C ALA A 27 -6.74 -4.63 6.76
N GLN A 28 -6.62 -5.95 6.58
CA GLN A 28 -7.75 -6.75 6.12
C GLN A 28 -8.76 -6.83 7.27
N GLY A 29 -9.86 -6.09 7.15
CA GLY A 29 -11.02 -6.23 8.03
C GLY A 29 -11.62 -7.65 7.97
N SER A 30 -12.73 -7.89 8.68
CA SER A 30 -13.44 -9.18 8.71
C SER A 30 -13.66 -9.75 7.32
N ASP A 31 -14.19 -8.94 6.41
CA ASP A 31 -14.61 -9.37 5.07
C ASP A 31 -13.39 -9.69 4.20
N GLY A 32 -12.32 -8.89 4.32
CA GLY A 32 -11.06 -9.13 3.64
C GLY A 32 -10.42 -10.45 4.09
N ARG A 33 -10.48 -10.77 5.39
CA ARG A 33 -10.00 -12.05 5.92
C ARG A 33 -10.87 -13.21 5.45
N ALA A 34 -12.19 -13.05 5.43
CA ALA A 34 -13.11 -14.05 4.90
C ALA A 34 -12.84 -14.35 3.41
N LEU A 35 -12.65 -13.32 2.59
CA LEU A 35 -12.26 -13.46 1.18
C LEU A 35 -10.91 -14.16 1.02
N ALA A 36 -9.91 -13.82 1.84
CA ALA A 36 -8.62 -14.49 1.82
C ALA A 36 -8.75 -15.99 2.14
N ARG A 37 -9.57 -16.35 3.12
CA ARG A 37 -9.88 -17.75 3.47
C ARG A 37 -10.57 -18.47 2.31
N LYS A 38 -11.62 -17.88 1.72
CA LYS A 38 -12.33 -18.44 0.55
C LYS A 38 -11.38 -18.70 -0.63
N ARG A 39 -10.49 -17.75 -0.93
CA ARG A 39 -9.46 -17.92 -1.99
C ARG A 39 -8.45 -19.01 -1.68
N THR A 40 -8.12 -19.22 -0.41
CA THR A 40 -7.25 -20.33 0.01
C THR A 40 -7.98 -21.66 -0.08
N SER A 41 -9.25 -21.74 0.33
CA SER A 41 -10.08 -22.93 0.18
C SER A 41 -10.18 -23.36 -1.28
N LYS A 42 -10.49 -22.41 -2.19
CA LYS A 42 -10.53 -22.63 -3.64
C LYS A 42 -9.28 -23.32 -4.19
N ARG A 43 -8.10 -22.97 -3.67
CA ARG A 43 -6.83 -23.54 -4.13
C ARG A 43 -6.57 -24.97 -3.63
N ARG A 44 -7.27 -25.40 -2.58
CA ARG A 44 -7.10 -26.70 -1.94
C ARG A 44 -8.18 -27.70 -2.33
N ASP A 45 -9.37 -27.21 -2.63
CA ASP A 45 -10.52 -28.02 -2.99
C ASP A 45 -10.49 -28.39 -4.48
N LYS A 46 -10.60 -29.70 -4.77
CA LYS A 46 -10.49 -30.27 -6.11
C LYS A 46 -11.63 -29.83 -7.03
N GLU A 47 -12.83 -29.60 -6.48
CA GLU A 47 -14.01 -29.18 -7.26
C GLU A 47 -13.94 -27.71 -7.73
N THR A 48 -13.18 -26.89 -7.01
CA THR A 48 -13.06 -25.45 -7.25
C THR A 48 -11.71 -25.04 -7.83
N GLN A 49 -10.73 -25.93 -7.88
CA GLN A 49 -9.41 -25.67 -8.44
C GLN A 49 -9.46 -25.25 -9.92
N GLY A 50 -10.30 -25.89 -10.73
CA GLY A 50 -10.46 -25.58 -12.16
C GLY A 50 -11.27 -24.32 -12.47
N LYS A 51 -12.07 -23.82 -11.52
CA LYS A 51 -12.96 -22.66 -11.72
C LYS A 51 -12.21 -21.34 -11.63
N SER A 52 -12.60 -20.34 -12.41
CA SER A 52 -11.98 -19.01 -12.34
C SER A 52 -12.38 -18.27 -11.05
N TYR A 53 -11.56 -17.31 -10.58
CA TYR A 53 -11.93 -16.52 -9.40
C TYR A 53 -13.16 -15.63 -9.65
N THR A 54 -13.41 -15.26 -10.90
CA THR A 54 -14.57 -14.49 -11.34
C THR A 54 -15.85 -15.31 -11.30
N GLU A 55 -15.83 -16.56 -11.77
CA GLU A 55 -16.97 -17.50 -11.65
C GLU A 55 -17.39 -17.74 -10.19
N LEU A 56 -16.43 -17.74 -9.28
CA LEU A 56 -16.67 -17.94 -7.85
C LEU A 56 -16.97 -16.64 -7.10
N SER A 57 -17.08 -15.51 -7.80
CA SER A 57 -17.30 -14.18 -7.20
C SER A 57 -16.27 -13.84 -6.10
N LEU A 58 -15.03 -14.33 -6.25
CA LEU A 58 -13.94 -14.14 -5.30
C LEU A 58 -13.04 -12.98 -5.71
N ALA A 59 -13.40 -11.77 -5.28
CA ALA A 59 -12.56 -10.59 -5.45
C ALA A 59 -11.20 -10.73 -4.73
N LYS A 60 -10.19 -9.92 -5.13
CA LYS A 60 -8.94 -9.82 -4.38
C LYS A 60 -9.19 -9.04 -3.10
N PRO A 61 -8.78 -9.55 -1.92
CA PRO A 61 -8.88 -8.78 -0.69
C PRO A 61 -7.96 -7.55 -0.79
N LYS A 62 -8.33 -6.48 -0.07
CA LYS A 62 -7.44 -5.32 0.12
C LYS A 62 -6.09 -5.79 0.69
N SER A 63 -5.02 -5.05 0.36
CA SER A 63 -3.70 -5.27 0.95
C SER A 63 -3.84 -5.30 2.47
N GLY A 64 -3.26 -6.31 3.12
CA GLY A 64 -3.36 -6.56 4.57
C GLY A 64 -2.14 -6.08 5.37
N ARG A 65 -1.15 -5.49 4.70
CA ARG A 65 0.13 -5.10 5.31
C ARG A 65 0.36 -3.61 5.08
N GLY A 66 0.48 -2.86 6.16
CA GLY A 66 0.90 -1.45 6.13
C GLY A 66 2.36 -1.28 5.68
N VAL A 67 2.81 -0.02 5.66
CA VAL A 67 4.21 0.34 5.40
C VAL A 67 5.10 -0.14 6.56
N SER A 68 6.29 -0.66 6.24
CA SER A 68 7.29 -1.04 7.25
C SER A 68 8.15 0.16 7.69
N SER A 69 8.83 0.03 8.83
CA SER A 69 9.80 1.04 9.30
C SER A 69 10.91 1.29 8.28
N GLN A 70 11.47 0.23 7.70
CA GLN A 70 12.49 0.35 6.64
C GLN A 70 11.98 1.11 5.40
N GLN A 71 10.72 0.87 5.01
CA GLN A 71 10.11 1.58 3.88
C GLN A 71 9.86 3.06 4.20
N LEU A 72 9.48 3.37 5.44
CA LEU A 72 9.33 4.74 5.90
C LEU A 72 10.68 5.46 5.97
N GLN A 73 11.72 4.80 6.47
CA GLN A 73 13.08 5.35 6.50
C GLN A 73 13.59 5.64 5.08
N ALA A 74 13.37 4.71 4.15
CA ALA A 74 13.70 4.93 2.75
C ALA A 74 12.91 6.11 2.16
N ALA A 75 11.66 6.35 2.59
CA ALA A 75 10.91 7.54 2.18
C ALA A 75 11.52 8.83 2.72
N LEU A 76 11.91 8.85 4.01
CA LEU A 76 12.53 10.01 4.67
C LEU A 76 13.86 10.41 4.02
N GLU A 77 14.58 9.44 3.47
CA GLU A 77 15.87 9.61 2.79
C GLU A 77 15.74 9.77 1.26
N ASP A 78 14.52 9.92 0.71
CA ASP A 78 14.21 9.95 -0.73
C ASP A 78 14.81 8.77 -1.54
N LYS A 79 15.02 7.64 -0.89
CA LYS A 79 15.49 6.42 -1.56
C LYS A 79 14.41 5.87 -2.50
N PRO A 80 14.81 5.14 -3.56
CA PRO A 80 13.84 4.60 -4.51
C PRO A 80 12.84 3.64 -3.87
N LEU A 81 11.55 3.98 -3.97
CA LEU A 81 10.45 3.19 -3.41
C LEU A 81 9.58 2.54 -4.48
N PRO A 82 9.06 1.32 -4.24
CA PRO A 82 8.06 0.73 -5.13
C PRO A 82 6.78 1.56 -5.18
N ARG A 83 6.12 1.61 -6.35
CA ARG A 83 4.85 2.36 -6.55
C ARG A 83 3.79 2.03 -5.50
N LYS A 84 3.67 0.76 -5.12
CA LYS A 84 2.72 0.32 -4.08
C LYS A 84 3.01 0.92 -2.71
N VAL A 85 4.28 1.13 -2.36
CA VAL A 85 4.66 1.73 -1.08
C VAL A 85 4.35 3.22 -1.10
N ARG A 86 4.70 3.93 -2.19
CA ARG A 86 4.35 5.36 -2.38
C ARG A 86 2.84 5.58 -2.27
N GLY A 87 2.03 4.73 -2.91
CA GLY A 87 0.56 4.81 -2.81
C GLY A 87 0.01 4.61 -1.39
N LYS A 88 0.62 3.73 -0.59
CA LYS A 88 0.23 3.53 0.82
C LYS A 88 0.58 4.73 1.69
N LEU A 89 1.75 5.34 1.46
CA LEU A 89 2.18 6.55 2.15
C LEU A 89 1.26 7.73 1.82
N VAL A 90 0.92 7.93 0.54
CA VAL A 90 -0.04 8.95 0.09
C VAL A 90 -1.39 8.76 0.78
N ARG A 91 -1.91 7.52 0.80
CA ARG A 91 -3.18 7.22 1.47
C ARG A 91 -3.14 7.54 2.96
N ALA A 92 -2.05 7.18 3.63
CA ALA A 92 -1.88 7.48 5.05
C ALA A 92 -1.78 9.00 5.30
N ILE A 93 -1.03 9.75 4.48
CA ILE A 93 -0.93 11.20 4.58
C ILE A 93 -2.27 11.88 4.33
N ASN A 94 -2.99 11.50 3.26
CA ASN A 94 -4.29 12.08 2.96
C ASN A 94 -5.32 11.80 4.06
N ALA A 95 -5.24 10.65 4.73
CA ALA A 95 -6.06 10.37 5.89
C ALA A 95 -5.72 11.27 7.11
N VAL A 96 -4.44 11.66 7.28
CA VAL A 96 -4.04 12.65 8.30
C VAL A 96 -4.53 14.05 7.90
N LEU A 97 -4.28 14.46 6.66
CA LEU A 97 -4.66 15.79 6.16
C LEU A 97 -6.16 16.00 6.18
N SER A 98 -6.95 14.99 5.80
CA SER A 98 -8.41 15.04 5.88
C SER A 98 -8.91 15.32 7.29
N LYS A 99 -8.27 14.74 8.33
CA LYS A 99 -8.60 15.03 9.74
C LYS A 99 -8.21 16.45 10.16
N LYS A 100 -7.17 17.02 9.54
CA LYS A 100 -6.72 18.39 9.76
C LYS A 100 -7.43 19.43 8.86
N GLY A 101 -8.39 19.01 8.03
CA GLY A 101 -9.06 19.88 7.05
C GLY A 101 -8.19 20.32 5.87
N GLY A 102 -7.06 19.64 5.63
CA GLY A 102 -6.13 19.94 4.53
C GLY A 102 -6.52 19.30 3.21
N ALA A 103 -6.01 19.86 2.11
CA ALA A 103 -6.19 19.32 0.76
C ALA A 103 -5.44 17.98 0.58
N ALA A 104 -6.01 17.11 -0.26
CA ALA A 104 -5.37 15.85 -0.62
C ALA A 104 -4.13 16.10 -1.47
N VAL A 105 -3.06 15.35 -1.21
CA VAL A 105 -1.81 15.40 -1.96
C VAL A 105 -1.61 14.14 -2.77
N ASP A 106 -0.81 14.24 -3.83
CA ASP A 106 -0.49 13.13 -4.72
C ASP A 106 0.94 12.59 -4.49
N SER A 107 1.33 11.57 -5.26
CA SER A 107 2.67 10.99 -5.17
C SER A 107 3.78 11.89 -5.73
N LYS A 108 3.45 12.92 -6.51
CA LYS A 108 4.44 13.85 -7.07
C LYS A 108 4.77 14.93 -6.04
N ALA A 109 3.75 15.48 -5.38
CA ALA A 109 3.90 16.44 -4.28
C ALA A 109 4.70 15.89 -3.10
N LEU A 110 4.54 14.60 -2.78
CA LEU A 110 5.19 13.99 -1.61
C LEU A 110 6.63 13.54 -1.82
N PHE A 111 7.02 13.24 -3.06
CA PHE A 111 8.27 12.54 -3.35
C PHE A 111 9.07 13.20 -4.49
N GLY A 112 8.54 14.27 -5.11
CA GLY A 112 9.17 14.95 -6.23
C GLY A 112 9.63 13.98 -7.33
N ASP A 113 10.89 14.16 -7.72
CA ASP A 113 11.58 13.36 -8.74
C ASP A 113 12.29 12.12 -8.18
N ALA A 114 12.05 11.76 -6.90
CA ALA A 114 12.64 10.56 -6.32
C ALA A 114 12.32 9.33 -7.18
N ALA A 115 13.35 8.56 -7.49
CA ALA A 115 13.23 7.46 -8.45
C ALA A 115 12.19 6.42 -7.98
N ILE A 116 11.37 5.95 -8.91
CA ILE A 116 10.48 4.83 -8.64
C ILE A 116 11.30 3.55 -8.77
N ARG A 117 11.33 2.73 -7.72
CA ARG A 117 11.91 1.39 -7.83
C ARG A 117 11.02 0.55 -8.75
N ALA A 118 11.43 0.41 -10.01
CA ALA A 118 10.82 -0.52 -10.95
C ALA A 118 11.01 -1.94 -10.42
N GLY A 119 9.94 -2.72 -10.40
CA GLY A 119 10.08 -4.17 -10.20
C GLY A 119 10.72 -4.79 -11.42
N VAL A 120 11.45 -5.90 -11.24
CA VAL A 120 11.87 -6.76 -12.36
C VAL A 120 10.59 -7.12 -13.13
N PRO A 121 10.49 -6.87 -14.44
CA PRO A 121 9.32 -7.26 -15.21
C PRO A 121 9.15 -8.77 -15.07
N ALA A 122 7.96 -9.22 -14.65
CA ALA A 122 7.63 -10.63 -14.66
C ALA A 122 7.89 -11.15 -16.09
N LYS A 123 8.83 -12.09 -16.23
CA LYS A 123 9.11 -12.79 -17.48
C LYS A 123 7.75 -13.21 -18.05
N LYS A 124 7.35 -12.66 -19.19
CA LYS A 124 6.16 -13.11 -19.92
C LYS A 124 6.35 -14.60 -20.12
N SER A 125 5.58 -15.43 -19.42
CA SER A 125 5.41 -16.82 -19.82
C SER A 125 4.76 -16.77 -21.19
N ALA A 126 5.57 -17.02 -22.23
CA ALA A 126 5.06 -17.32 -23.55
C ALA A 126 4.12 -18.52 -23.41
N SER A 127 2.88 -18.33 -23.84
CA SER A 127 1.95 -19.40 -24.19
C SER A 127 1.79 -19.35 -25.70
#